data_AF-H1DEU2-F1
#
_entry.id   AF-H1DEU2-F1
#
_cell.length_a   1.000
_cell.length_b   1.000
_cell.length_c   1.000
_cell.angle_alpha   90.00
_cell.angle_beta   90.00
_cell.angle_gamma   90.00
#
_symmetry.space_group_name_H-M   'P 1'
#
loop_
_entity.id
_entity.type
_entity.pdbx_description
1 polymer ?
#
loop_
_entity_poly.entity_id
_entity_poly.type
_entity_poly.pdbx_seq_one_letter_code
_entity_poly.pdbx_strand_id
1 'polypeptide(L)'
;PVHEVTLSDYYMGKYEVRQSEWEAVMGNNPSGFKGADLPVEQVSWEDCHEFIGRLNALTGLSFKLPTEAQWEYAARGGNLSKGYKFSGSNDLEEVGWYGSNSGNYTHRVGEKQPNELGLYDMSGNVWEWCEDKYGEYNITSQSDPLGAAKGSQWVYRGGCWCFEASYCRVSFRAHDPGNRYYSVGLRLVL
;
A
#
# COMPACT_ATOMS: atom_id res chain seq x y z
N PRO A 1 1.22 -20.48 -2.85
CA PRO A 1 0.68 -21.34 -1.75
C PRO A 1 0.61 -20.53 -0.45
N VAL A 2 -0.20 -20.96 0.53
CA VAL A 2 -0.05 -20.46 1.91
C VAL A 2 1.34 -20.90 2.41
N HIS A 3 2.07 -19.99 3.03
CA HIS A 3 3.44 -20.18 3.50
C HIS A 3 3.69 -19.33 4.75
N GLU A 4 4.76 -19.66 5.48
CA GLU A 4 5.12 -18.98 6.72
C GLU A 4 6.21 -17.94 6.48
N VAL A 5 6.05 -16.76 7.09
CA VAL A 5 7.03 -15.67 7.04
C VAL A 5 7.29 -15.19 8.45
N THR A 6 8.57 -15.00 8.77
CA THR A 6 9.02 -14.26 9.96
C THR A 6 9.44 -12.86 9.53
N LEU A 7 8.96 -11.83 10.23
CA LEU A 7 9.31 -10.44 9.97
C LEU A 7 10.04 -9.86 11.17
N SER A 8 11.09 -9.09 10.91
CA SER A 8 11.69 -8.18 11.90
C SER A 8 10.71 -7.05 12.23
N ASP A 9 10.86 -6.40 13.38
CA ASP A 9 10.03 -5.24 13.75
C ASP A 9 10.24 -4.06 12.79
N TYR A 10 9.17 -3.32 12.50
CA TYR A 10 9.17 -2.13 11.64
C TYR A 10 8.00 -1.21 12.01
N TYR A 11 8.12 0.06 11.63
CA TYR A 11 6.98 1.00 11.63
C TYR A 11 6.35 1.04 10.25
N MET A 12 5.04 1.29 10.20
CA MET A 12 4.31 1.52 8.95
C MET A 12 3.52 2.83 9.05
N GLY A 13 3.50 3.59 7.96
CA GLY A 13 2.69 4.78 7.82
C GLY A 13 1.22 4.45 8.12
N LYS A 14 0.60 5.27 8.98
CA LYS A 14 -0.80 5.10 9.37
C LYS A 14 -1.78 5.23 8.20
N TYR A 15 -1.39 6.04 7.21
CA TYR A 15 -2.13 6.36 6.01
C TYR A 15 -1.25 6.14 4.77
N GLU A 16 -1.89 6.09 3.61
CA GLU A 16 -1.21 6.35 2.33
C GLU A 16 -0.53 7.73 2.38
N VAL A 17 0.57 7.90 1.63
CA VAL A 17 1.23 9.21 1.52
C VAL A 17 0.26 10.20 0.88
N ARG A 18 0.04 11.33 1.53
CA ARG A 18 -0.87 12.37 1.06
C ARG A 18 -0.25 13.19 -0.06
N GLN A 19 -1.09 13.80 -0.88
CA GLN A 19 -0.65 14.77 -1.89
C GLN A 19 0.14 15.94 -1.29
N SER A 20 -0.25 16.44 -0.12
CA SER A 20 0.47 17.51 0.57
C SER A 20 1.87 17.09 1.05
N GLU A 21 2.02 15.85 1.51
CA GLU A 21 3.30 15.28 1.93
C GLU A 21 4.22 15.09 0.71
N TRP A 22 3.67 14.56 -0.38
CA TRP A 22 4.37 14.45 -1.65
C TRP A 22 4.84 15.81 -2.16
N GLU A 23 3.95 16.80 -2.22
CA GLU A 23 4.25 18.14 -2.73
C GLU A 23 5.31 18.86 -1.90
N ALA A 24 5.29 18.69 -0.58
CA ALA A 24 6.32 19.25 0.31
C ALA A 24 7.73 18.70 0.03
N VAL A 25 7.85 17.45 -0.42
CA VAL A 25 9.13 16.79 -0.70
C VAL A 25 9.57 16.95 -2.17
N MET A 26 8.63 16.86 -3.10
CA MET A 26 8.90 16.79 -4.53
C MET A 26 8.77 18.15 -5.22
N GLY A 27 8.04 19.10 -4.63
CA GLY A 27 7.77 20.41 -5.21
C GLY A 27 6.76 20.39 -6.36
N ASN A 28 6.04 19.28 -6.54
CA ASN A 28 4.98 19.11 -7.54
C ASN A 28 3.88 18.19 -7.01
N ASN A 29 2.78 18.05 -7.75
CA ASN A 29 1.71 17.12 -7.43
C ASN A 29 1.24 16.42 -8.73
N PRO A 30 1.62 15.14 -8.96
CA PRO A 30 1.31 14.41 -10.19
C PRO A 30 -0.13 13.87 -10.23
N SER A 31 -0.84 13.88 -9.11
CA SER A 31 -2.15 13.22 -8.96
C SER A 31 -3.20 13.77 -9.92
N GLY A 32 -4.00 12.90 -10.50
CA GLY A 32 -5.16 13.26 -11.33
C GLY A 32 -6.29 13.86 -10.50
N PHE A 33 -6.54 13.30 -9.32
CA PHE A 33 -7.47 13.85 -8.35
C PHE A 33 -6.74 14.84 -7.46
N LYS A 34 -7.40 15.93 -7.06
CA LYS A 34 -6.75 17.02 -6.33
C LYS A 34 -7.37 17.21 -4.96
N GLY A 35 -6.50 17.20 -3.94
CA GLY A 35 -6.85 17.52 -2.56
C GLY A 35 -5.70 17.19 -1.62
N ALA A 36 -5.37 18.11 -0.72
CA ALA A 36 -4.19 18.01 0.15
C ALA A 36 -4.14 16.74 1.01
N ASP A 37 -5.30 16.24 1.42
CA ASP A 37 -5.47 15.04 2.26
C ASP A 37 -5.83 13.77 1.47
N LEU A 38 -5.92 13.86 0.13
CA LEU A 38 -6.08 12.68 -0.72
C LEU A 38 -4.74 11.93 -0.82
N PRO A 39 -4.74 10.62 -1.09
CA PRO A 39 -3.52 9.91 -1.41
C PRO A 39 -2.90 10.49 -2.69
N VAL A 40 -1.57 10.51 -2.73
CA VAL A 40 -0.88 10.75 -4.00
C VAL A 40 -1.06 9.53 -4.91
N GLU A 41 -1.55 9.76 -6.12
CA GLU A 41 -1.56 8.79 -7.21
C GLU A 41 -0.87 9.36 -8.47
N GLN A 42 -0.82 8.55 -9.54
CA GLN A 42 0.00 8.80 -10.74
C GLN A 42 1.50 8.84 -10.47
N VAL A 43 1.94 7.97 -9.57
CA VAL A 43 3.36 7.80 -9.23
C VAL A 43 3.84 6.40 -9.64
N SER A 44 4.98 6.36 -10.33
CA SER A 44 5.64 5.12 -10.70
C SER A 44 6.35 4.53 -9.49
N TRP A 45 6.80 3.28 -9.60
CA TRP A 45 7.66 2.69 -8.59
C TRP A 45 8.95 3.53 -8.41
N GLU A 46 9.56 3.98 -9.51
CA GLU A 46 10.74 4.83 -9.48
C GLU A 46 10.48 6.22 -8.85
N ASP A 47 9.33 6.84 -9.13
CA ASP A 47 8.95 8.12 -8.52
C ASP A 47 8.84 7.97 -7.00
N CYS A 48 8.32 6.83 -6.51
CA CYS A 48 8.24 6.54 -5.08
C CYS A 48 9.64 6.48 -4.46
N HIS A 49 10.62 5.86 -5.13
CA HIS A 49 12.01 5.84 -4.66
C HIS A 49 12.67 7.22 -4.70
N GLU A 50 12.35 8.06 -5.68
CA GLU A 50 12.82 9.44 -5.71
C GLU A 50 12.27 10.23 -4.52
N PHE A 51 10.96 10.14 -4.26
CA PHE A 51 10.31 10.74 -3.10
C PHE A 51 10.96 10.26 -1.79
N ILE A 52 11.13 8.95 -1.62
CA ILE A 52 11.76 8.35 -0.43
C ILE A 52 13.20 8.86 -0.27
N GLY A 53 13.99 8.91 -1.34
CA GLY A 53 15.36 9.39 -1.30
C GLY A 53 15.45 10.84 -0.84
N ARG A 54 14.57 11.72 -1.35
CA ARG A 54 14.49 13.12 -0.92
C ARG A 54 13.98 13.25 0.52
N LEU A 55 12.97 12.49 0.91
CA LEU A 55 12.44 12.48 2.28
C LEU A 55 13.51 12.04 3.29
N ASN A 56 14.28 11.00 2.96
CA ASN A 56 15.39 10.54 3.78
C ASN A 56 16.50 11.59 3.90
N ALA A 57 16.83 12.29 2.81
CA ALA A 57 17.79 13.40 2.85
C ALA A 57 17.32 14.58 3.71
N LEU A 58 16.02 14.87 3.72
CA LEU A 58 15.42 15.95 4.52
C LEU A 58 15.34 15.61 6.01
N THR A 59 15.08 14.35 6.34
CA THR A 59 14.76 13.92 7.72
C THR A 59 15.93 13.25 8.44
N GLY A 60 16.90 12.70 7.70
CA GLY A 60 17.94 11.84 8.24
C GLY A 60 17.45 10.44 8.65
N LEU A 61 16.21 10.08 8.29
CA LEU A 61 15.61 8.77 8.53
C LEU A 61 15.79 7.84 7.32
N SER A 62 15.36 6.58 7.47
CA SER A 62 15.54 5.51 6.48
C SER A 62 14.20 4.93 6.02
N PHE A 63 13.30 5.79 5.54
CA PHE A 63 12.03 5.36 4.96
C PHE A 63 12.24 4.45 3.75
N LYS A 64 11.30 3.53 3.52
CA LYS A 64 11.26 2.60 2.38
C LYS A 64 9.82 2.33 1.95
N LEU A 65 9.64 1.72 0.79
CA LEU A 65 8.41 0.97 0.49
C LEU A 65 8.36 -0.28 1.38
N PRO A 66 7.16 -0.73 1.80
CA PRO A 66 7.02 -2.00 2.48
C PRO A 66 7.42 -3.15 1.54
N THR A 67 7.96 -4.23 2.11
CA THR A 67 7.90 -5.50 1.40
C THR A 67 6.44 -5.98 1.30
N GLU A 68 6.13 -6.82 0.32
CA GLU A 68 4.80 -7.41 0.16
C GLU A 68 4.37 -8.16 1.44
N ALA A 69 5.32 -8.84 2.08
CA ALA A 69 5.07 -9.54 3.33
C ALA A 69 4.80 -8.58 4.50
N GLN A 70 5.56 -7.49 4.63
CA GLN A 70 5.30 -6.43 5.62
C GLN A 70 3.91 -5.80 5.39
N TRP A 71 3.57 -5.54 4.13
CA TRP A 71 2.26 -4.99 3.77
C TRP A 71 1.13 -5.95 4.16
N GLU A 72 1.22 -7.23 3.78
CA GLU A 72 0.16 -8.20 4.08
C GLU A 72 0.02 -8.46 5.57
N TYR A 73 1.12 -8.58 6.32
CA TYR A 73 1.09 -8.77 7.78
C TYR A 73 0.37 -7.60 8.46
N ALA A 74 0.74 -6.36 8.09
CA ALA A 74 0.13 -5.15 8.63
C ALA A 74 -1.35 -5.03 8.23
N ALA A 75 -1.71 -5.31 6.97
CA ALA A 75 -3.08 -5.30 6.49
C ALA A 75 -3.97 -6.33 7.21
N ARG A 76 -3.41 -7.46 7.62
CA ARG A 76 -4.14 -8.50 8.38
C ARG A 76 -4.40 -8.12 9.84
N GLY A 77 -3.82 -7.04 10.35
CA GLY A 77 -3.89 -6.67 11.77
C GLY A 77 -2.74 -7.24 12.62
N GLY A 78 -1.68 -7.77 11.98
CA GLY A 78 -0.50 -8.32 12.65
C GLY A 78 -0.84 -9.34 13.75
N ASN A 79 -0.21 -9.23 14.91
CA ASN A 79 -0.48 -10.10 16.07
C ASN A 79 -1.88 -9.91 16.68
N LEU A 80 -2.60 -8.85 16.29
CA LEU A 80 -3.98 -8.57 16.72
C LEU A 80 -5.01 -9.05 15.69
N SER A 81 -4.57 -9.74 14.64
CA SER A 81 -5.42 -10.18 13.54
C SER A 81 -6.63 -10.97 14.01
N LYS A 82 -7.81 -10.58 13.52
CA LYS A 82 -9.06 -11.34 13.69
C LYS A 82 -9.40 -12.24 12.50
N GLY A 83 -8.48 -12.40 11.55
CA GLY A 83 -8.68 -13.24 10.36
C GLY A 83 -9.68 -12.69 9.35
N TYR A 84 -9.88 -11.37 9.32
CA TYR A 84 -10.80 -10.73 8.40
C TYR A 84 -10.34 -10.80 6.94
N LYS A 85 -11.34 -10.75 6.04
CA LYS A 85 -11.14 -10.73 4.59
C LYS A 85 -10.55 -9.40 4.09
N PHE A 86 -10.95 -8.29 4.70
CA PHE A 86 -10.44 -6.96 4.46
C PHE A 86 -9.73 -6.45 5.72
N SER A 87 -8.99 -5.37 5.58
CA SER A 87 -8.21 -4.83 6.69
C SER A 87 -9.13 -4.23 7.75
N GLY A 88 -9.38 -4.98 8.83
CA GLY A 88 -10.22 -4.56 9.95
C GLY A 88 -11.68 -5.02 9.92
N SER A 89 -12.19 -5.57 8.81
CA SER A 89 -13.58 -6.07 8.72
C SER A 89 -13.79 -7.13 7.63
N ASN A 90 -14.88 -7.89 7.74
CA ASN A 90 -15.39 -8.73 6.64
C ASN A 90 -16.34 -7.95 5.72
N ASP A 91 -16.76 -6.75 6.12
CA ASP A 91 -17.51 -5.81 5.29
C ASP A 91 -16.58 -4.71 4.76
N LEU A 92 -16.42 -4.64 3.44
CA LEU A 92 -15.56 -3.66 2.80
C LEU A 92 -16.09 -2.23 2.95
N GLU A 93 -17.41 -2.07 3.09
CA GLU A 93 -18.03 -0.76 3.23
C GLU A 93 -17.53 -0.03 4.49
N GLU A 94 -17.16 -0.76 5.53
CA GLU A 94 -16.68 -0.19 6.79
C GLU A 94 -15.23 0.33 6.71
N VAL A 95 -14.40 -0.32 5.87
CA VAL A 95 -12.93 -0.18 5.93
C VAL A 95 -12.29 0.29 4.62
N GLY A 96 -13.07 0.45 3.55
CA GLY A 96 -12.53 0.68 2.21
C GLY A 96 -13.37 1.54 1.28
N TRP A 97 -12.68 2.29 0.42
CA TRP A 97 -13.25 2.95 -0.74
C TRP A 97 -12.97 2.13 -1.99
N TYR A 98 -14.01 1.66 -2.67
CA TYR A 98 -13.92 0.76 -3.81
C TYR A 98 -15.02 1.07 -4.84
N GLY A 99 -15.04 0.35 -5.96
CA GLY A 99 -15.87 0.70 -7.13
C GLY A 99 -17.36 0.91 -6.84
N SER A 100 -17.92 0.30 -5.80
CA SER A 100 -19.34 0.45 -5.46
C SER A 100 -19.67 1.67 -4.59
N ASN A 101 -18.72 2.22 -3.83
CA ASN A 101 -18.98 3.29 -2.86
C ASN A 101 -18.10 4.55 -3.04
N SER A 102 -17.08 4.50 -3.88
CA SER A 102 -16.12 5.59 -4.04
C SER A 102 -16.65 6.78 -4.84
N GLY A 103 -17.72 6.60 -5.61
CA GLY A 103 -18.19 7.62 -6.56
C GLY A 103 -17.19 7.89 -7.70
N ASN A 104 -16.34 6.91 -8.03
CA ASN A 104 -15.28 7.01 -9.03
C ASN A 104 -14.20 8.07 -8.71
N TYR A 105 -13.80 8.16 -7.44
CA TYR A 105 -12.85 9.17 -6.96
C TYR A 105 -12.04 8.64 -5.76
N THR A 106 -10.81 9.13 -5.56
CA THR A 106 -10.04 8.88 -4.33
C THR A 106 -10.56 9.71 -3.17
N HIS A 107 -10.56 9.17 -1.96
CA HIS A 107 -11.06 9.87 -0.77
C HIS A 107 -9.92 10.29 0.16
N ARG A 108 -10.22 11.18 1.10
CA ARG A 108 -9.23 11.62 2.08
C ARG A 108 -8.82 10.42 2.91
N VAL A 109 -7.52 10.31 3.17
CA VAL A 109 -6.98 9.18 3.94
C VAL A 109 -7.61 9.15 5.33
N GLY A 110 -8.00 7.97 5.79
CA GLY A 110 -8.51 7.75 7.13
C GLY A 110 -9.98 8.07 7.38
N GLU A 111 -10.80 8.18 6.32
CA GLU A 111 -12.25 8.42 6.47
C GLU A 111 -13.07 7.15 6.72
N LYS A 112 -12.49 5.96 6.48
CA LYS A 112 -13.07 4.65 6.83
C LYS A 112 -12.49 4.14 8.16
N GLN A 113 -12.99 3.01 8.66
CA GLN A 113 -12.50 2.43 9.92
C GLN A 113 -11.10 1.82 9.73
N PRO A 114 -10.22 1.91 10.74
CA PRO A 114 -8.92 1.25 10.70
C PRO A 114 -9.00 -0.23 11.01
N ASN A 115 -7.89 -0.93 10.73
CA ASN A 115 -7.66 -2.28 11.23
C ASN A 115 -7.21 -2.32 12.70
N GLU A 116 -6.92 -3.52 13.20
CA GLU A 116 -6.55 -3.76 14.59
C GLU A 116 -5.23 -3.10 15.02
N LEU A 117 -4.37 -2.70 14.08
CA LEU A 117 -3.14 -1.95 14.32
C LEU A 117 -3.35 -0.43 14.22
N GLY A 118 -4.56 0.04 13.89
CA GLY A 118 -4.84 1.45 13.67
C GLY A 118 -4.42 1.96 12.28
N LEU A 119 -4.19 1.06 11.32
CA LEU A 119 -3.87 1.41 9.93
C LEU A 119 -5.16 1.55 9.12
N TYR A 120 -5.20 2.58 8.29
CA TYR A 120 -6.36 2.94 7.48
C TYR A 120 -6.12 2.63 6.01
N ASP A 121 -7.19 2.46 5.23
CA ASP A 121 -7.18 2.39 3.76
C ASP A 121 -6.37 1.22 3.17
N MET A 122 -6.00 0.23 4.00
CA MET A 122 -5.31 -1.00 3.56
C MET A 122 -6.22 -1.97 2.75
N SER A 123 -7.39 -1.51 2.30
CA SER A 123 -8.39 -2.25 1.53
C SER A 123 -9.24 -1.30 0.69
N GLY A 124 -8.63 -0.59 -0.27
CA GLY A 124 -9.31 0.34 -1.16
C GLY A 124 -8.52 1.63 -1.33
N ASN A 125 -9.22 2.71 -1.68
CA ASN A 125 -8.67 4.03 -2.00
C ASN A 125 -7.65 3.98 -3.16
N VAL A 126 -6.36 3.78 -2.92
CA VAL A 126 -5.38 3.49 -3.98
C VAL A 126 -4.63 2.18 -3.72
N TRP A 127 -4.20 1.54 -4.79
CA TRP A 127 -3.21 0.48 -4.70
C TRP A 127 -1.91 1.06 -4.14
N GLU A 128 -1.18 0.27 -3.34
CA GLU A 128 0.06 0.72 -2.72
C GLU A 128 1.25 -0.09 -3.26
N TRP A 129 2.24 0.60 -3.85
CA TRP A 129 3.49 -0.01 -4.29
C TRP A 129 4.23 -0.70 -3.13
N CYS A 130 4.77 -1.88 -3.41
CA CYS A 130 5.70 -2.60 -2.55
C CYS A 130 7.10 -2.65 -3.19
N GLU A 131 8.12 -2.94 -2.39
CA GLU A 131 9.51 -3.09 -2.86
C GLU A 131 9.67 -4.30 -3.81
N ASP A 132 8.87 -5.35 -3.58
CA ASP A 132 9.04 -6.67 -4.17
C ASP A 132 8.84 -6.70 -5.68
N LYS A 133 9.72 -7.45 -6.36
CA LYS A 133 9.42 -7.98 -7.69
C LYS A 133 8.43 -9.12 -7.60
N TYR A 134 7.46 -9.12 -8.50
CA TYR A 134 6.45 -10.16 -8.58
C TYR A 134 7.06 -11.51 -8.95
N GLY A 135 6.61 -12.56 -8.27
CA GLY A 135 6.94 -13.94 -8.55
C GLY A 135 6.10 -14.90 -7.73
N GLU A 136 6.25 -16.19 -8.00
CA GLU A 136 5.54 -17.25 -7.28
C GLU A 136 6.05 -17.36 -5.84
N TYR A 137 5.13 -17.61 -4.91
CA TYR A 137 5.49 -17.89 -3.53
C TYR A 137 6.13 -19.26 -3.38
N ASN A 138 7.22 -19.31 -2.61
CA ASN A 138 7.81 -20.56 -2.16
C ASN A 138 7.03 -21.09 -0.95
N ILE A 139 6.94 -22.42 -0.81
CA ILE A 139 6.29 -23.06 0.33
C ILE A 139 7.20 -23.11 1.57
N THR A 140 8.51 -22.94 1.39
CA THR A 140 9.46 -22.93 2.50
C THR A 140 9.32 -21.65 3.31
N SER A 141 9.42 -21.74 4.64
CA SER A 141 9.44 -20.57 5.53
C SER A 141 10.54 -19.58 5.14
N GLN A 142 10.26 -18.29 5.23
CA GLN A 142 11.20 -17.21 4.89
C GLN A 142 11.32 -16.20 6.04
N SER A 143 12.47 -15.56 6.19
CA SER A 143 12.67 -14.42 7.07
C SER A 143 12.87 -13.16 6.23
N ASP A 144 12.09 -12.11 6.50
CA ASP A 144 12.14 -10.82 5.78
C ASP A 144 12.27 -10.97 4.25
N PRO A 145 11.33 -11.66 3.57
CA PRO A 145 11.41 -11.89 2.14
C PRO A 145 11.36 -10.56 1.36
N LEU A 146 12.16 -10.49 0.30
CA LEU A 146 12.30 -9.33 -0.60
C LEU A 146 11.71 -9.61 -2.00
N GLY A 147 10.80 -10.58 -2.08
CA GLY A 147 10.17 -11.00 -3.33
C GLY A 147 11.09 -11.81 -4.24
N ALA A 148 10.77 -11.81 -5.53
CA ALA A 148 11.50 -12.60 -6.51
C ALA A 148 12.87 -11.98 -6.86
N ALA A 149 13.90 -12.82 -6.97
CA ALA A 149 15.24 -12.38 -7.35
C ALA A 149 15.32 -11.81 -8.79
N LYS A 150 14.35 -12.16 -9.64
CA LYS A 150 14.26 -11.73 -11.04
C LYS A 150 12.82 -11.39 -11.37
N GLY A 151 12.66 -10.51 -12.35
CA GLY A 151 11.36 -10.02 -12.79
C GLY A 151 11.48 -8.58 -13.31
N SER A 152 10.47 -8.19 -14.07
CA SER A 152 10.30 -6.84 -14.63
C SER A 152 8.95 -6.24 -14.22
N GLN A 153 8.34 -6.78 -13.16
CA GLN A 153 7.07 -6.32 -12.63
C GLN A 153 7.21 -6.22 -11.12
N TRP A 154 6.65 -5.16 -10.54
CA TRP A 154 6.65 -4.87 -9.12
C TRP A 154 5.26 -5.08 -8.54
N VAL A 155 5.23 -5.49 -7.28
CA VAL A 155 4.00 -5.76 -6.56
C VAL A 155 3.34 -4.46 -6.12
N TYR A 156 2.01 -4.42 -6.21
CA TYR A 156 1.19 -3.47 -5.46
C TYR A 156 -0.03 -4.17 -4.86
N ARG A 157 -0.58 -3.58 -3.79
CA ARG A 157 -1.50 -4.24 -2.85
C ARG A 157 -2.65 -3.32 -2.44
N GLY A 158 -3.74 -3.90 -1.91
CA GLY A 158 -4.81 -3.13 -1.25
C GLY A 158 -6.10 -2.93 -2.04
N GLY A 159 -6.10 -3.00 -3.37
CA GLY A 159 -7.25 -2.59 -4.17
C GLY A 159 -7.29 -1.08 -4.37
N CYS A 160 -8.32 -0.57 -5.01
CA CYS A 160 -8.49 0.88 -5.18
C CYS A 160 -9.96 1.24 -5.41
N TRP A 161 -10.19 2.55 -5.49
CA TRP A 161 -11.49 3.19 -5.66
C TRP A 161 -12.29 2.72 -6.89
N CYS A 162 -11.66 2.17 -7.94
CA CYS A 162 -12.34 1.84 -9.20
C CYS A 162 -12.59 0.35 -9.44
N PHE A 163 -12.11 -0.54 -8.57
CA PHE A 163 -12.28 -1.99 -8.74
C PHE A 163 -13.30 -2.58 -7.77
N GLU A 164 -13.79 -3.78 -8.11
CA GLU A 164 -14.71 -4.54 -7.26
C GLU A 164 -14.05 -5.03 -5.97
N ALA A 165 -14.87 -5.38 -4.99
CA ALA A 165 -14.43 -5.79 -3.66
C ALA A 165 -13.48 -7.01 -3.64
N SER A 166 -13.46 -7.83 -4.70
CA SER A 166 -12.57 -9.01 -4.77
C SER A 166 -11.08 -8.61 -4.77
N TYR A 167 -10.75 -7.46 -5.37
CA TYR A 167 -9.39 -6.92 -5.49
C TYR A 167 -8.89 -6.26 -4.19
N CYS A 168 -9.80 -5.89 -3.29
CA CYS A 168 -9.46 -5.22 -2.03
C CYS A 168 -9.17 -6.19 -0.89
N ARG A 169 -9.21 -7.52 -1.12
CA ARG A 169 -8.89 -8.51 -0.09
C ARG A 169 -7.43 -8.36 0.34
N VAL A 170 -7.15 -8.52 1.63
CA VAL A 170 -5.79 -8.41 2.18
C VAL A 170 -4.78 -9.38 1.55
N SER A 171 -5.25 -10.47 0.93
CA SER A 171 -4.42 -11.46 0.25
C SER A 171 -4.27 -11.23 -1.27
N PHE A 172 -5.01 -10.29 -1.87
CA PHE A 172 -5.01 -10.10 -3.32
C PHE A 172 -3.74 -9.41 -3.81
N ARG A 173 -3.01 -10.04 -4.73
CA ARG A 173 -1.74 -9.54 -5.28
C ARG A 173 -1.98 -8.98 -6.67
N ALA A 174 -1.44 -7.79 -6.93
CA ALA A 174 -1.37 -7.22 -8.27
C ALA A 174 0.07 -6.83 -8.60
N HIS A 175 0.35 -6.65 -9.89
CA HIS A 175 1.68 -6.32 -10.36
C HIS A 175 1.66 -5.64 -11.73
N ASP A 176 2.67 -4.81 -12.00
CA ASP A 176 2.85 -4.09 -13.27
C ASP A 176 4.33 -3.75 -13.46
N PRO A 177 4.81 -3.41 -14.68
CA PRO A 177 6.17 -2.92 -14.91
C PRO A 177 6.59 -1.62 -14.20
N GLY A 178 5.84 -1.15 -13.20
CA GLY A 178 6.18 0.04 -12.42
C GLY A 178 5.54 1.33 -12.92
N ASN A 179 4.54 1.29 -13.81
CA ASN A 179 4.02 2.49 -14.47
C ASN A 179 3.13 3.36 -13.57
N ARG A 180 2.88 4.61 -14.01
CA ARG A 180 1.96 5.55 -13.34
C ARG A 180 0.51 5.20 -13.66
N TYR A 181 -0.33 5.16 -12.62
CA TYR A 181 -1.77 4.99 -12.76
C TYR A 181 -2.52 5.91 -11.81
N TYR A 182 -3.74 6.32 -12.20
CA TYR A 182 -4.64 7.17 -11.40
C TYR A 182 -5.23 6.48 -10.15
N SER A 183 -4.77 5.26 -9.88
CA SER A 183 -5.25 4.39 -8.83
C SER A 183 -4.13 3.73 -8.05
N VAL A 184 -2.87 4.12 -8.26
CA VAL A 184 -1.71 3.56 -7.57
C VAL A 184 -0.90 4.69 -6.92
N GLY A 185 -0.66 4.53 -5.62
CA GLY A 185 0.13 5.40 -4.75
C GLY A 185 1.12 4.59 -3.92
N LEU A 186 1.38 5.06 -2.70
CA LEU A 186 2.36 4.44 -1.80
C LEU A 186 2.04 4.66 -0.32
N ARG A 187 2.60 3.78 0.49
CA ARG A 187 2.72 3.90 1.95
C ARG A 187 4.16 3.62 2.34
N LEU A 188 4.62 4.21 3.44
CA LEU A 188 6.01 4.06 3.88
C LEU A 188 6.13 3.07 5.05
N VAL A 189 7.32 2.47 5.16
CA VAL A 189 7.82 1.83 6.37
C VAL A 189 9.11 2.49 6.85
N LEU A 190 9.44 2.31 8.14
CA LEU A 190 10.68 2.77 8.77
C LEU A 190 11.26 1.68 9.67
#